data_AF-A0A7Y7TM28-F1
#
_entry.id   AF-A0A7Y7TM28-F1
#
_cell.length_a   1.000
_cell.length_b   1.000
_cell.length_c   1.000
_cell.angle_alpha   90.00
_cell.angle_beta   90.00
_cell.angle_gamma   90.00
#
_symmetry.space_group_name_H-M   'P 1'
#
loop_
_entity.id
_entity.type
_entity.pdbx_description
1 polymer ?
#
loop_
_entity_poly.entity_id
_entity_poly.type
_entity_poly.pdbx_seq_one_letter_code
_entity_poly.pdbx_strand_id
1 'polypeptide(L)'
;MSRVFWALILVVSALYISSPINACVGKTLHIGILDNPNEQMLAEMTSQLITARTGTTVKIETYKGQKEMYSAVKQGQLGMVIESTDRALEMIGKPKESGKAGFESAKAEYKKSLNLIWLEPYGAVQGGSSSQLLAPVIANETLSSLPALPKLLQKLSGITTDSGYNRIMKSKNDEKPKKLAKDFLKSKKLI
;
A
#
# COMPACT_ATOMS: atom_id res chain seq x y z
N MET A 1 -47.71 -8.90 -44.16
CA MET A 1 -46.42 -8.42 -43.62
C MET A 1 -46.62 -7.02 -43.07
N SER A 2 -47.02 -6.93 -41.80
CA SER A 2 -47.49 -5.69 -41.20
C SER A 2 -46.33 -4.98 -40.49
N ARG A 3 -46.12 -3.70 -40.84
CA ARG A 3 -45.11 -2.76 -40.34
C ARG A 3 -45.07 -2.64 -38.81
N VAL A 4 -46.08 -3.18 -38.12
CA VAL A 4 -46.20 -3.22 -36.66
C VAL A 4 -45.22 -4.23 -36.02
N PHE A 5 -44.85 -5.30 -36.73
CA PHE A 5 -43.97 -6.35 -36.18
C PHE A 5 -42.51 -5.91 -36.06
N TRP A 6 -42.06 -4.95 -36.88
CA TRP A 6 -40.71 -4.39 -36.83
C TRP A 6 -40.54 -3.32 -35.74
N ALA A 7 -41.62 -2.62 -35.38
CA ALA A 7 -41.59 -1.60 -34.32
C ALA A 7 -41.42 -2.22 -32.92
N LEU A 8 -41.90 -3.46 -32.71
CA LEU A 8 -41.80 -4.16 -31.43
C LEU A 8 -40.41 -4.75 -31.16
N ILE A 9 -39.61 -5.02 -32.20
CA ILE A 9 -38.24 -5.52 -32.06
C ILE A 9 -37.24 -4.39 -31.74
N LEU A 10 -37.53 -3.15 -32.15
CA LEU A 10 -36.69 -1.98 -31.88
C LEU A 10 -36.81 -1.43 -30.45
N VAL A 11 -37.89 -1.76 -29.72
CA VAL A 11 -38.07 -1.31 -28.33
C VAL A 11 -37.40 -2.28 -27.33
N VAL A 12 -37.22 -3.55 -27.71
CA VAL A 12 -36.57 -4.55 -26.84
C VAL A 12 -35.03 -4.48 -26.89
N SER A 13 -34.45 -3.94 -27.97
CA SER A 13 -32.99 -3.75 -28.08
C SER A 13 -32.45 -2.53 -27.33
N ALA A 14 -33.31 -1.61 -26.89
CA ALA A 14 -32.93 -0.40 -26.16
C ALA A 14 -32.69 -0.61 -24.65
N LEU A 15 -32.91 -1.82 -24.12
CA LEU A 15 -32.79 -2.13 -22.68
C LEU A 15 -31.47 -2.82 -22.28
N TYR A 16 -30.51 -2.98 -23.19
CA TYR A 16 -29.34 -3.85 -22.95
C TYR A 16 -27.97 -3.16 -22.79
N ILE A 17 -27.90 -1.84 -22.61
CA ILE A 17 -26.60 -1.17 -22.36
C ILE A 17 -26.72 -0.13 -21.24
N SER A 18 -27.05 -0.59 -20.04
CA SER A 18 -26.68 0.13 -18.83
C SER A 18 -25.89 -0.82 -17.94
N SER A 19 -24.67 -1.16 -18.38
CA SER A 19 -23.67 -1.68 -17.45
C SER A 19 -23.54 -0.65 -16.34
N PRO A 20 -23.73 -0.99 -15.06
CA PRO A 20 -23.38 -0.07 -13.99
C PRO A 20 -21.89 0.22 -14.16
N ILE A 21 -21.58 1.48 -14.46
CA ILE A 21 -20.24 2.00 -14.26
C ILE A 21 -20.07 1.89 -12.75
N ASN A 22 -19.42 0.81 -12.30
CA ASN A 22 -18.93 0.68 -10.94
C ASN A 22 -17.89 1.77 -10.75
N ALA A 23 -18.36 3.00 -10.52
CA ALA A 23 -17.56 4.03 -9.93
C ALA A 23 -17.13 3.45 -8.57
N CYS A 24 -15.89 2.96 -8.49
CA CYS A 24 -15.26 2.38 -7.30
C CYS A 24 -15.05 3.41 -6.18
N VAL A 25 -15.98 4.34 -6.00
CA VAL A 25 -16.06 5.22 -4.86
C VAL A 25 -16.70 4.41 -3.73
N GLY A 26 -15.88 3.70 -2.94
CA GLY A 26 -16.42 3.03 -1.76
C GLY A 26 -15.52 2.00 -1.06
N LYS A 27 -14.55 1.39 -1.74
CA LYS A 27 -13.68 0.41 -1.06
C LYS A 27 -12.60 1.14 -0.26
N THR A 28 -12.58 0.92 1.05
CA THR A 28 -11.51 1.41 1.92
C THR A 28 -10.27 0.57 1.68
N LEU A 29 -9.11 1.22 1.50
CA LEU A 29 -7.83 0.54 1.46
C LEU A 29 -7.32 0.36 2.89
N HIS A 30 -7.10 -0.88 3.31
CA HIS A 30 -6.55 -1.20 4.62
C HIS A 30 -5.04 -1.45 4.50
N ILE A 31 -4.25 -0.72 5.29
CA ILE A 31 -2.80 -0.84 5.40
C ILE A 31 -2.45 -1.48 6.74
N GLY A 32 -1.82 -2.65 6.70
CA GLY A 32 -1.31 -3.32 7.90
C GLY A 32 0.10 -2.86 8.26
N ILE A 33 0.35 -2.65 9.55
CA ILE A 33 1.67 -2.39 10.13
C ILE A 33 1.88 -3.16 11.42
N LEU A 34 3.13 -3.37 11.79
CA LEU A 34 3.51 -3.67 13.17
C LEU A 34 3.66 -2.38 13.98
N ASP A 35 3.49 -2.49 15.30
CA ASP A 35 3.59 -1.36 16.23
C ASP A 35 5.05 -0.89 16.41
N ASN A 36 5.54 -0.12 15.43
CA ASN A 36 6.82 0.57 15.54
C ASN A 36 6.80 1.95 14.87
N PRO A 37 7.66 2.89 15.33
CA PRO A 37 7.60 4.28 14.86
C PRO A 37 7.83 4.47 13.36
N ASN A 38 8.72 3.69 12.74
CA ASN A 38 9.01 3.83 11.31
C ASN A 38 7.80 3.38 10.47
N GLU A 39 7.22 2.22 10.77
CA GLU A 39 6.04 1.74 10.04
C GLU A 39 4.84 2.65 10.25
N GLN A 40 4.61 3.12 11.49
CA GLN A 40 3.53 4.09 11.76
C GLN A 40 3.71 5.38 10.95
N MET A 41 4.91 5.96 10.93
CA MET A 41 5.17 7.19 10.18
C MET A 41 4.99 6.99 8.66
N LEU A 42 5.55 5.91 8.12
CA LEU A 42 5.47 5.60 6.70
C LEU A 42 4.04 5.25 6.26
N ALA A 43 3.27 4.56 7.10
CA ALA A 43 1.85 4.29 6.84
C ALA A 43 1.01 5.57 6.85
N GLU A 44 1.27 6.50 7.77
CA GLU A 44 0.59 7.80 7.81
C GLU A 44 0.93 8.65 6.58
N MET A 45 2.20 8.68 6.14
CA MET A 45 2.59 9.35 4.90
C MET A 45 1.92 8.71 3.69
N THR A 46 1.92 7.38 3.61
CA THR A 46 1.31 6.60 2.53
C THR A 46 -0.20 6.86 2.46
N SER A 47 -0.89 6.76 3.60
CA SER A 47 -2.32 6.99 3.75
C SER A 47 -2.74 8.38 3.26
N GLN A 48 -2.01 9.42 3.67
CA GLN A 48 -2.31 10.79 3.29
C GLN A 48 -2.01 11.09 1.83
N LEU A 49 -0.90 10.56 1.30
CA LEU A 49 -0.56 10.72 -0.11
C LEU A 49 -1.62 10.06 -1.01
N ILE A 50 -2.04 8.84 -0.67
CA ILE A 50 -3.11 8.12 -1.39
C ILE A 50 -4.40 8.94 -1.31
N THR A 51 -4.86 9.24 -0.10
CA THR A 51 -6.13 9.97 0.11
C THR A 51 -6.16 11.30 -0.65
N ALA A 52 -5.08 12.09 -0.58
CA ALA A 52 -5.02 13.40 -1.22
C ALA A 52 -4.97 13.34 -2.76
N ARG A 53 -4.41 12.28 -3.34
CA ARG A 53 -4.19 12.18 -4.79
C ARG A 53 -5.21 11.33 -5.52
N THR A 54 -5.93 10.46 -4.82
CA THR A 54 -6.90 9.54 -5.42
C THR A 54 -8.31 9.68 -4.84
N GLY A 55 -8.47 10.35 -3.69
CA GLY A 55 -9.74 10.34 -2.95
C GLY A 55 -10.06 9.00 -2.28
N THR A 56 -9.16 8.02 -2.34
CA THR A 56 -9.35 6.71 -1.71
C THR A 56 -9.28 6.84 -0.20
N THR A 57 -10.29 6.33 0.51
CA THR A 57 -10.23 6.24 1.97
C THR A 57 -9.23 5.18 2.38
N VAL A 58 -8.29 5.52 3.27
CA VAL A 58 -7.28 4.61 3.79
C VAL A 58 -7.46 4.43 5.30
N LYS A 59 -7.43 3.18 5.77
CA LYS A 59 -7.37 2.83 7.20
C LYS A 59 -6.04 2.15 7.50
N ILE A 60 -5.40 2.55 8.59
CA ILE A 60 -4.18 1.93 9.10
C ILE A 60 -4.60 0.97 10.21
N GLU A 61 -4.14 -0.27 10.13
CA GLU A 61 -4.39 -1.32 11.10
C GLU A 61 -3.07 -1.76 11.72
N THR A 62 -2.96 -1.60 13.04
CA THR A 62 -1.77 -1.96 13.80
C THR A 62 -1.94 -3.35 14.39
N TYR A 63 -0.97 -4.22 14.12
CA TYR A 63 -0.94 -5.60 14.59
C TYR A 63 0.16 -5.78 15.63
N LYS A 64 -0.09 -6.63 16.64
CA LYS A 64 0.90 -6.90 17.69
C LYS A 64 2.02 -7.85 17.24
N GLY A 65 1.78 -8.62 16.18
CA GLY A 65 2.75 -9.58 15.69
C GLY A 65 2.54 -9.97 14.24
N GLN A 66 3.63 -10.39 13.60
CA GLN A 66 3.67 -10.72 12.17
C GLN A 66 2.69 -11.83 11.78
N LYS A 67 2.49 -12.84 12.65
CA LYS A 67 1.59 -13.97 12.37
C LYS A 67 0.14 -13.52 12.17
N GLU A 68 -0.32 -12.58 12.99
CA GLU A 68 -1.66 -12.02 12.92
C GLU A 68 -1.82 -11.19 11.64
N MET A 69 -0.86 -10.28 11.38
CA MET A 69 -0.86 -9.45 10.17
C MET A 69 -0.85 -10.29 8.89
N TYR A 70 0.01 -11.31 8.78
CA TYR A 70 0.03 -12.20 7.61
C TYR A 70 -1.25 -13.04 7.48
N SER A 71 -1.91 -13.37 8.58
CA SER A 71 -3.22 -14.04 8.51
C SER A 71 -4.27 -13.12 7.90
N ALA A 72 -4.29 -11.84 8.28
CA ALA A 72 -5.17 -10.83 7.71
C ALA A 72 -4.88 -10.59 6.21
N VAL A 73 -3.60 -10.56 5.79
CA VAL A 73 -3.22 -10.51 4.38
C VAL A 73 -3.78 -11.71 3.61
N LYS A 74 -3.59 -12.94 4.12
CA LYS A 74 -4.09 -14.17 3.48
C LYS A 74 -5.61 -14.23 3.38
N GLN A 75 -6.31 -13.57 4.30
CA GLN A 75 -7.77 -13.47 4.31
C GLN A 75 -8.31 -12.32 3.42
N GLY A 76 -7.43 -11.57 2.73
CA GLY A 76 -7.83 -10.45 1.88
C GLY A 76 -8.33 -9.22 2.65
N GLN A 77 -8.04 -9.14 3.96
CA GLN A 77 -8.45 -8.01 4.80
C GLN A 77 -7.54 -6.79 4.61
N LEU A 78 -6.28 -7.03 4.26
CA LEU A 78 -5.27 -6.01 4.04
C LEU A 78 -4.95 -5.89 2.55
N GLY A 79 -5.15 -4.70 1.99
CA GLY A 79 -4.78 -4.42 0.61
C GLY A 79 -3.30 -4.08 0.44
N MET A 80 -2.65 -3.68 1.54
CA MET A 80 -1.24 -3.30 1.58
C MET A 80 -0.65 -3.52 2.97
N VAL A 81 0.66 -3.75 3.05
CA VAL A 81 1.44 -3.70 4.29
C VAL A 81 2.70 -2.88 4.09
N ILE A 82 3.26 -2.35 5.19
CA ILE A 82 4.62 -1.79 5.20
C ILE A 82 5.56 -2.91 5.60
N GLU A 83 6.29 -3.47 4.64
CA GLU A 83 7.08 -4.68 4.83
C GLU A 83 8.56 -4.41 5.02
N SER A 84 9.21 -5.21 5.85
CA SER A 84 10.67 -5.19 6.01
C SER A 84 11.32 -6.39 5.35
N THR A 85 12.52 -6.22 4.79
CA THR A 85 13.25 -7.32 4.15
C THR A 85 13.54 -8.46 5.11
N ASP A 86 13.92 -8.16 6.35
CA ASP A 86 14.22 -9.18 7.37
C ASP A 86 12.98 -10.02 7.69
N ARG A 87 11.85 -9.36 7.97
CA ARG A 87 10.59 -10.03 8.29
C ARG A 87 10.06 -10.84 7.12
N ALA A 88 10.30 -10.36 5.91
CA ALA A 88 9.90 -11.06 4.71
C ALA A 88 10.70 -12.32 4.45
N LEU A 89 12.03 -12.26 4.60
CA LEU A 89 12.92 -13.41 4.49
C LEU A 89 12.58 -14.45 5.56
N GLU A 90 12.29 -14.02 6.80
CA GLU A 90 11.83 -14.91 7.87
C GLU A 90 10.52 -15.62 7.50
N MET A 91 9.52 -14.90 6.98
CA MET A 91 8.23 -15.47 6.56
C MET A 91 8.41 -16.55 5.46
N ILE A 92 9.32 -16.36 4.53
CA ILE A 92 9.57 -17.34 3.45
C ILE A 92 10.63 -18.38 3.82
N GLY A 93 11.10 -18.41 5.08
CA GLY A 93 12.09 -19.39 5.55
C GLY A 93 13.48 -19.24 4.92
N LYS A 94 13.83 -18.02 4.46
CA LYS A 94 15.16 -17.72 3.91
C LYS A 94 16.06 -17.05 4.96
N PRO A 95 17.39 -17.24 4.87
CA PRO A 95 18.32 -16.54 5.74
C PRO A 95 18.21 -15.03 5.53
N LYS A 96 18.53 -14.27 6.59
CA LYS A 96 18.62 -12.81 6.49
C LYS A 96 19.70 -12.43 5.48
N GLU A 97 19.35 -11.51 4.60
CA GLU A 97 20.19 -11.01 3.53
C GLU A 97 19.97 -9.50 3.42
N SER A 98 21.06 -8.73 3.38
CA SER A 98 20.98 -7.27 3.47
C SER A 98 20.87 -6.60 2.11
N GLY A 99 20.37 -5.36 2.13
CA GLY A 99 20.34 -4.49 0.96
C GLY A 99 19.51 -5.06 -0.20
N LYS A 100 20.04 -4.89 -1.42
CA LYS A 100 19.33 -5.21 -2.66
C LYS A 100 19.02 -6.70 -2.80
N ALA A 101 19.94 -7.57 -2.40
CA ALA A 101 19.79 -9.01 -2.62
C ALA A 101 18.63 -9.58 -1.79
N GLY A 102 18.54 -9.21 -0.50
CA GLY A 102 17.39 -9.59 0.34
C GLY A 102 16.05 -9.05 -0.17
N PHE A 103 16.04 -7.80 -0.67
CA PHE A 103 14.85 -7.22 -1.30
C PHE A 103 14.40 -7.97 -2.55
N GLU A 104 15.31 -8.27 -3.49
CA GLU A 104 14.94 -9.01 -4.71
C GLU A 104 14.49 -10.45 -4.38
N SER A 105 15.13 -11.10 -3.41
CA SER A 105 14.72 -12.41 -2.87
C SER A 105 13.30 -12.39 -2.30
N ALA A 106 12.97 -11.39 -1.46
CA ALA A 106 11.64 -11.23 -0.89
C ALA A 106 10.59 -10.91 -1.96
N LYS A 107 10.90 -9.97 -2.86
CA LYS A 107 10.04 -9.56 -3.98
C LYS A 107 9.66 -10.73 -4.89
N ALA A 108 10.63 -11.55 -5.27
CA ALA A 108 10.39 -12.71 -6.12
C ALA A 108 9.47 -13.73 -5.44
N GLU A 109 9.75 -14.08 -4.18
CA GLU A 109 8.99 -15.12 -3.48
C GLU A 109 7.59 -14.65 -3.09
N TYR A 110 7.43 -13.40 -2.67
CA TYR A 110 6.11 -12.82 -2.33
C TYR A 110 5.18 -12.77 -3.54
N LYS A 111 5.72 -12.41 -4.71
CA LYS A 111 4.93 -12.40 -5.95
C LYS A 111 4.48 -13.82 -6.31
N LYS A 112 5.37 -14.80 -6.17
CA LYS A 112 5.12 -16.19 -6.55
C LYS A 112 4.17 -16.92 -5.59
N SER A 113 4.38 -16.77 -4.28
CA SER A 113 3.74 -17.60 -3.26
C SER A 113 2.59 -16.92 -2.52
N LEU A 114 2.58 -15.58 -2.48
CA LEU A 114 1.60 -14.81 -1.70
C LEU A 114 0.73 -13.89 -2.56
N ASN A 115 0.98 -13.80 -3.87
CA ASN A 115 0.30 -12.86 -4.78
C ASN A 115 0.43 -11.39 -4.31
N LEU A 116 1.59 -11.08 -3.71
CA LEU A 116 1.94 -9.76 -3.18
C LEU A 116 3.03 -9.13 -4.02
N ILE A 117 2.92 -7.82 -4.25
CA ILE A 117 3.82 -7.06 -5.11
C ILE A 117 4.58 -6.06 -4.25
N TRP A 118 5.89 -6.24 -4.16
CA TRP A 118 6.80 -5.25 -3.60
C TRP A 118 6.97 -4.08 -4.56
N LEU A 119 6.81 -2.87 -4.01
CA LEU A 119 7.11 -1.63 -4.71
C LEU A 119 8.50 -1.11 -4.34
N GLU A 120 8.85 0.04 -4.92
CA GLU A 120 10.08 0.75 -4.58
C GLU A 120 10.17 1.05 -3.08
N PRO A 121 11.30 0.72 -2.42
CA PRO A 121 11.45 0.93 -0.99
C PRO A 121 11.36 2.40 -0.57
N TYR A 122 10.75 2.64 0.58
CA TYR A 122 10.86 3.91 1.30
C TYR A 122 12.32 4.22 1.66
N GLY A 123 13.14 3.18 1.77
CA GLY A 123 14.57 3.25 2.03
C GLY A 123 14.96 2.37 3.20
N ALA A 124 16.22 2.52 3.61
CA ALA A 124 16.78 1.74 4.69
C ALA A 124 16.48 2.37 6.06
N VAL A 125 16.25 1.52 7.06
CA VAL A 125 16.13 1.89 8.47
C VAL A 125 16.95 0.92 9.33
N GLN A 126 17.35 1.36 10.51
CA GLN A 126 18.01 0.47 11.47
C GLN A 126 17.02 -0.58 12.00
N GLY A 127 17.42 -1.85 11.99
CA GLY A 127 16.63 -2.99 12.46
C GLY A 127 17.47 -3.97 13.24
N GLY A 128 17.39 -3.94 14.57
CA GLY A 128 18.27 -4.75 15.41
C GLY A 128 19.75 -4.44 15.13
N SER A 129 20.51 -5.46 14.72
CA SER A 129 21.95 -5.34 14.40
C SER A 129 22.24 -5.00 12.92
N SER A 130 21.22 -4.89 12.06
CA SER A 130 21.38 -4.71 10.61
C SER A 130 20.49 -3.61 10.04
N SER A 131 20.89 -3.08 8.90
CA SER A 131 20.06 -2.17 8.11
C SER A 131 19.09 -2.99 7.26
N GLN A 132 17.79 -2.71 7.38
CA GLN A 132 16.73 -3.36 6.61
C GLN A 132 16.01 -2.34 5.74
N LEU A 133 15.54 -2.77 4.56
CA LEU A 133 14.72 -1.92 3.70
C LEU A 133 13.26 -2.05 4.13
N LEU A 134 12.57 -0.91 4.20
CA LEU A 134 11.11 -0.85 4.31
C LEU A 134 10.51 -0.50 2.96
N ALA A 135 9.46 -1.21 2.55
CA ALA A 135 8.79 -0.98 1.28
C ALA A 135 7.26 -1.16 1.41
N PRO A 136 6.46 -0.50 0.56
CA PRO A 136 5.06 -0.86 0.41
C PRO A 136 4.95 -2.19 -0.33
N VAL A 137 4.17 -3.11 0.23
CA VAL A 137 3.83 -4.38 -0.40
C VAL A 137 2.32 -4.44 -0.58
N ILE A 138 1.87 -4.62 -1.82
CA ILE A 138 0.47 -4.49 -2.21
C ILE A 138 -0.08 -5.84 -2.68
N ALA A 139 -1.28 -6.19 -2.26
CA ALA A 139 -2.00 -7.34 -2.81
C ALA A 139 -2.35 -7.10 -4.29
N ASN A 140 -2.15 -8.09 -5.15
CA ASN A 140 -2.38 -7.93 -6.59
C ASN A 140 -3.81 -7.44 -6.91
N GLU A 141 -4.83 -7.88 -6.17
CA GLU A 141 -6.22 -7.41 -6.28
C GLU A 141 -6.39 -5.91 -6.01
N THR A 142 -5.61 -5.37 -5.05
CA THR A 142 -5.60 -3.95 -4.72
C THR A 142 -4.95 -3.17 -5.85
N LEU A 143 -3.86 -3.71 -6.43
CA LEU A 143 -3.23 -3.08 -7.58
C LEU A 143 -4.14 -3.08 -8.82
N SER A 144 -4.91 -4.14 -9.06
CA SER A 144 -5.91 -4.15 -10.13
C SER A 144 -6.98 -3.08 -9.95
N SER A 145 -7.36 -2.79 -8.70
CA SER A 145 -8.37 -1.77 -8.37
C SER A 145 -7.79 -0.36 -8.35
N LEU A 146 -6.51 -0.20 -8.02
CA LEU A 146 -5.82 1.08 -7.87
C LEU A 146 -4.47 1.06 -8.64
N PRO A 147 -4.49 0.97 -9.99
CA PRO A 147 -3.29 0.75 -10.80
C PRO A 147 -2.30 1.92 -10.79
N ALA A 148 -2.73 3.10 -10.32
CA ALA A 148 -1.86 4.28 -10.17
C ALA A 148 -0.98 4.23 -8.91
N LEU A 149 -1.25 3.31 -7.96
CA LEU A 149 -0.53 3.26 -6.67
C LEU A 149 0.99 3.12 -6.82
N PRO A 150 1.56 2.26 -7.69
CA PRO A 150 3.01 2.14 -7.82
C PRO A 150 3.67 3.47 -8.15
N LYS A 151 3.15 4.18 -9.17
CA LYS A 151 3.67 5.49 -9.59
C LYS A 151 3.48 6.55 -8.52
N LEU A 152 2.39 6.49 -7.77
CA LEU A 152 2.13 7.42 -6.67
C LEU A 152 3.10 7.20 -5.51
N LEU A 153 3.26 5.95 -5.07
CA LEU A 153 4.07 5.58 -3.91
C LEU A 153 5.57 5.65 -4.20
N GLN A 154 5.98 5.53 -5.46
CA GLN A 154 7.35 5.82 -5.87
C GLN A 154 7.82 7.22 -5.46
N LYS A 155 6.91 8.19 -5.27
CA LYS A 155 7.26 9.53 -4.75
C LYS A 155 7.77 9.52 -3.31
N LEU A 156 7.52 8.46 -2.56
CA LEU A 156 8.05 8.23 -1.21
C LEU A 156 9.30 7.34 -1.22
N SER A 157 9.80 6.96 -2.39
CA SER A 157 11.02 6.17 -2.50
C SER A 157 12.21 6.92 -1.92
N GLY A 158 13.01 6.25 -1.08
CA GLY A 158 14.18 6.84 -0.42
C GLY A 158 13.89 7.88 0.66
N ILE A 159 12.62 8.10 1.04
CA ILE A 159 12.22 9.11 2.02
C ILE A 159 12.87 8.93 3.41
N THR A 160 13.28 7.71 3.78
CA THR A 160 13.94 7.47 5.07
C THR A 160 15.33 8.11 5.15
N THR A 161 15.94 8.42 4.00
CA THR A 161 17.21 9.15 3.93
C THR A 161 17.05 10.66 4.03
N ASP A 162 15.81 11.15 3.94
CA ASP A 162 15.53 12.58 4.01
C ASP A 162 15.86 13.15 5.40
N SER A 163 16.52 14.31 5.44
CA SER A 163 16.88 14.95 6.71
C SER A 163 15.66 15.36 7.53
N GLY A 164 14.55 15.71 6.87
CA GLY A 164 13.29 16.02 7.54
C GLY A 164 12.65 14.79 8.18
N TYR A 165 12.63 13.65 7.47
CA TYR A 165 12.18 12.37 8.03
C TYR A 165 13.01 12.01 9.27
N ASN A 166 14.33 12.06 9.14
CA ASN A 166 15.24 11.73 10.25
C ASN A 166 15.07 12.68 11.45
N ARG A 167 14.78 13.96 11.23
CA ARG A 167 14.49 14.90 12.31
C ARG A 167 13.21 14.53 13.04
N ILE A 168 12.15 14.17 12.32
CA ILE A 168 10.89 13.74 12.92
C ILE A 168 11.12 12.47 13.76
N MET A 169 11.81 11.47 13.21
CA MET A 169 12.07 10.20 13.91
C MET A 169 12.95 10.33 15.16
N LYS A 170 13.79 11.37 15.23
CA LYS A 170 14.62 11.67 16.41
C LYS A 170 13.93 12.56 17.42
N SER A 171 12.86 13.25 17.03
CA SER A 171 12.16 14.17 17.92
C SER A 171 11.40 13.40 18.99
N LYS A 172 11.46 13.88 20.24
CA LYS A 172 10.62 13.39 21.34
C LYS A 172 9.27 14.11 21.40
N ASN A 173 8.77 14.56 20.24
CA ASN A 173 7.56 15.37 20.18
C ASN A 173 6.32 14.48 20.39
N ASP A 174 5.41 14.89 21.28
CA ASP A 174 4.12 14.22 21.53
C ASP A 174 3.09 14.46 20.42
N GLU A 175 3.48 15.16 19.36
CA GLU A 175 2.64 15.40 18.21
C GLU A 175 2.23 14.11 17.50
N LYS A 176 0.94 14.03 17.15
CA LYS A 176 0.35 12.83 16.53
C LYS A 176 1.06 12.50 15.20
N PRO A 177 1.47 11.23 14.96
CA PRO A 177 2.14 10.80 13.72
C PRO A 177 1.44 11.26 12.44
N LYS A 178 0.11 11.22 12.43
CA LYS A 178 -0.72 11.74 11.34
C LYS A 178 -0.45 13.21 11.00
N LYS A 179 -0.31 14.08 12.00
CA LYS A 179 -0.04 15.51 11.76
C LYS A 179 1.38 15.71 11.22
N LEU A 180 2.37 15.05 11.84
CA LEU A 180 3.77 15.10 11.40
C LEU A 180 3.94 14.64 9.95
N ALA A 181 3.31 13.51 9.58
CA ALA A 181 3.30 13.02 8.21
C ALA A 181 2.65 14.02 7.24
N LYS A 182 1.55 14.68 7.64
CA LYS A 182 0.86 15.69 6.82
C LYS A 182 1.77 16.87 6.51
N ASP A 183 2.35 17.43 7.56
CA ASP A 183 3.18 18.63 7.49
C ASP A 183 4.45 18.34 6.70
N PHE A 184 5.03 17.16 6.87
CA PHE A 184 6.15 16.69 6.06
C PHE A 184 5.79 16.59 4.57
N LEU A 185 4.69 15.92 4.21
CA LEU A 185 4.27 15.79 2.81
C LEU A 185 3.97 17.14 2.14
N LYS A 186 3.36 18.08 2.88
CA LYS A 186 3.16 19.46 2.41
C LYS A 186 4.48 20.17 2.14
N SER A 187 5.45 20.05 3.04
CA SER A 187 6.79 20.65 2.85
C SER A 187 7.52 20.11 1.61
N LYS A 188 7.22 18.86 1.23
CA LYS A 188 7.72 18.21 0.02
C LYS A 188 6.87 18.45 -1.22
N LYS A 189 5.77 19.22 -1.11
CA LYS A 189 4.78 19.46 -2.17
C LYS A 189 4.19 18.17 -2.74
N LEU A 190 4.13 17.12 -1.91
CA LEU A 190 3.56 15.83 -2.25
C LEU A 190 2.04 15.82 -2.05
N ILE A 191 1.52 16.70 -1.20
CA ILE A 191 0.09 17.01 -1.03
C ILE A 191 -0.12 18.51 -0.86
#